data_AF-A0A838UE04-F1
#
_entry.id   AF-A0A838UE04-F1
#
_cell.length_a   1.000
_cell.length_b   1.000
_cell.length_c   1.000
_cell.angle_alpha   90.00
_cell.angle_beta   90.00
_cell.angle_gamma   90.00
#
_symmetry.space_group_name_H-M   'P 1'
#
loop_
_entity.id
_entity.type
_entity.pdbx_description
1 polymer ?
#
loop_
_entity_poly.entity_id
_entity_poly.type
_entity_poly.pdbx_seq_one_letter_code
_entity_poly.pdbx_strand_id
1 'polypeptide(L)'
;MICKKNRNRALVALALTLALAFQLTTPPRTNASDHIDGPQLAHDHASDINDMYFFLDPNDNSRVVMVMTINPFLISSEIIGQAIFDHNLRYRF
;
A
#
# COMPACT_ATOMS: atom_id res chain seq x y z
N MET A 1 -21.26 22.56 38.53
CA MET A 1 -19.79 22.73 38.48
C MET A 1 -19.13 21.37 38.67
N ILE A 2 -18.79 20.66 37.58
CA ILE A 2 -18.15 19.34 37.67
C ILE A 2 -16.68 19.54 38.06
N CYS A 3 -16.24 18.87 39.13
CA CYS A 3 -14.84 18.92 39.58
C CYS A 3 -13.87 18.53 38.44
N LYS A 4 -12.81 19.32 38.22
CA LYS A 4 -11.82 19.16 37.12
C LYS A 4 -11.27 17.73 37.00
N LYS A 5 -11.15 17.02 38.13
CA LYS A 5 -10.73 15.60 38.22
C LYS A 5 -11.72 14.63 37.55
N ASN A 6 -13.02 14.89 37.67
CA ASN A 6 -14.07 14.06 37.07
C ASN A 6 -14.17 14.31 35.56
N ARG A 7 -13.90 15.54 35.11
CA ARG A 7 -13.81 15.87 33.68
C ARG A 7 -12.67 15.12 32.98
N ASN A 8 -11.47 15.09 33.57
CA ASN A 8 -10.33 14.38 32.98
C ASN A 8 -10.57 12.85 32.90
N ARG A 9 -11.19 12.26 33.93
CA ARG A 9 -11.58 10.84 33.92
C ARG A 9 -12.61 10.54 32.84
N ALA A 10 -13.59 11.42 32.66
CA ALA A 10 -14.59 11.29 31.60
C ALA A 10 -13.95 11.37 30.20
N LEU A 11 -12.96 12.27 30.01
CA LEU A 11 -12.23 12.38 28.75
C LEU A 11 -11.38 11.13 28.46
N VAL A 12 -10.70 10.58 29.46
CA VAL A 12 -9.91 9.33 29.31
C VAL A 12 -10.83 8.15 29.00
N ALA A 13 -11.95 8.02 29.70
CA ALA A 13 -12.94 6.98 29.43
C ALA A 13 -13.51 7.11 28.01
N LEU A 14 -13.86 8.33 27.58
CA LEU A 14 -14.33 8.58 26.23
C LEU A 14 -13.29 8.22 25.16
N ALA A 15 -12.02 8.59 25.37
CA ALA A 15 -10.93 8.26 24.46
C ALA A 15 -10.71 6.74 24.35
N LEU A 16 -10.75 6.02 25.47
CA LEU A 16 -10.65 4.56 25.50
C LEU A 16 -11.82 3.90 24.77
N THR A 17 -13.05 4.36 25.02
CA THR A 17 -14.25 3.84 24.34
C THR A 17 -14.19 4.08 22.83
N LEU A 18 -13.74 5.26 22.39
CA LEU A 18 -13.58 5.57 20.96
C LEU A 18 -12.50 4.71 20.31
N ALA A 19 -11.35 4.52 20.97
CA ALA A 19 -10.28 3.67 20.46
C ALA A 19 -10.74 2.20 20.33
N LEU A 20 -11.48 1.70 21.33
CA LEU A 20 -12.00 0.34 21.30
C LEU A 20 -13.10 0.18 20.24
N ALA A 21 -13.98 1.16 20.09
CA ALA A 21 -14.99 1.18 19.04
C ALA A 21 -14.36 1.15 17.63
N PHE A 22 -13.27 1.87 17.41
CA PHE A 22 -12.54 1.88 16.14
C PHE A 22 -11.90 0.52 15.81
N GLN A 23 -11.46 -0.23 16.81
CA GLN A 23 -10.93 -1.59 16.61
C GLN A 23 -12.01 -2.64 16.35
N LEU A 24 -13.24 -2.41 16.83
CA LEU A 24 -14.38 -3.30 16.65
C LEU A 24 -15.13 -3.08 15.32
N THR A 25 -14.85 -1.99 14.61
CA THR A 25 -15.41 -1.79 13.27
C THR A 25 -14.63 -2.61 12.25
N THR A 26 -15.35 -3.47 11.51
CA THR A 26 -14.78 -4.17 10.36
C THR A 26 -14.26 -3.14 9.36
N PRO A 27 -12.99 -3.22 8.93
CA PRO A 27 -12.46 -2.30 7.94
C PRO A 27 -13.29 -2.39 6.66
N PRO A 28 -13.53 -1.27 5.96
CA PRO A 28 -14.22 -1.30 4.68
C PRO A 28 -13.43 -2.19 3.71
N ARG A 29 -14.15 -3.01 2.93
CA ARG A 29 -13.54 -3.75 1.84
C ARG A 29 -13.02 -2.75 0.82
N THR A 30 -11.70 -2.64 0.72
CA THR A 30 -11.03 -1.92 -0.36
C THR A 30 -10.68 -2.94 -1.43
N ASN A 31 -10.90 -2.58 -2.69
CA ASN A 31 -10.38 -3.37 -3.80
C ASN A 31 -8.91 -2.97 -3.96
N ALA A 32 -7.99 -3.88 -3.66
CA ALA A 32 -6.62 -3.75 -4.15
C ALA A 32 -6.61 -4.23 -5.61
N SER A 33 -5.78 -3.61 -6.45
CA SER A 33 -5.46 -4.20 -7.74
C SER A 33 -4.64 -5.46 -7.45
N ASP A 34 -5.22 -6.64 -7.69
CA ASP A 34 -4.50 -7.91 -7.69
C ASP A 34 -3.94 -8.19 -9.09
N HIS A 35 -3.40 -7.16 -9.74
CA HIS A 35 -2.73 -7.35 -11.02
C HIS A 35 -1.50 -8.22 -10.78
N ILE A 36 -1.62 -9.49 -11.18
CA ILE A 36 -0.47 -10.36 -11.36
C ILE A 36 0.41 -9.75 -12.44
N ASP A 37 1.71 -9.79 -12.20
CA ASP A 37 2.70 -9.32 -13.14
C ASP A 37 2.48 -9.92 -14.53
N GLY A 38 2.51 -9.08 -15.56
CA GLY A 38 2.38 -9.55 -16.93
C GLY A 38 3.51 -10.54 -17.29
N PRO A 39 3.28 -11.53 -18.19
CA PRO A 39 4.30 -12.48 -18.62
C PRO A 39 5.61 -11.82 -18.95
N GLN A 40 5.59 -10.72 -19.69
CA GLN A 40 6.79 -9.98 -20.05
C GLN A 40 7.71 -9.63 -18.88
N LEU A 41 7.21 -9.42 -17.67
CA LEU A 41 8.02 -9.16 -16.47
C LEU A 41 8.93 -10.34 -16.10
N ALA A 42 8.51 -11.57 -16.40
CA ALA A 42 9.33 -12.76 -16.21
C ALA A 42 10.35 -13.00 -17.37
N HIS A 43 10.34 -12.17 -18.42
CA HIS A 43 11.36 -12.17 -19.50
C HIS A 43 12.20 -10.91 -19.56
N ASP A 44 11.64 -9.76 -19.16
CA ASP A 44 12.27 -8.44 -19.18
C ASP A 44 11.99 -7.71 -17.87
N HIS A 45 12.88 -7.90 -16.91
CA HIS A 45 12.81 -7.24 -15.60
C HIS A 45 12.94 -5.71 -15.68
N ALA A 46 13.47 -5.15 -16.76
CA ALA A 46 13.53 -3.69 -16.92
C ALA A 46 12.14 -3.10 -17.20
N SER A 47 11.18 -3.93 -17.60
CA SER A 47 9.78 -3.55 -17.75
C SER A 47 8.97 -3.61 -16.45
N ASP A 48 9.58 -4.05 -15.33
CA ASP A 48 8.96 -4.10 -14.00
C ASP A 48 8.94 -2.72 -13.32
N ILE A 49 8.06 -1.87 -13.84
CA ILE A 49 7.70 -0.58 -13.26
C ILE A 49 6.19 -0.63 -13.02
N ASN A 50 5.80 -0.91 -11.79
CA ASN A 50 4.39 -1.00 -11.41
C ASN A 50 3.82 0.39 -11.07
N ASP A 51 3.92 0.80 -9.81
CA ASP A 51 3.31 2.03 -9.34
C ASP A 51 4.32 3.18 -9.28
N MET A 52 3.96 4.35 -9.79
CA MET A 52 4.73 5.58 -9.69
C MET A 52 3.87 6.73 -9.17
N TYR A 53 4.26 7.29 -8.02
CA TYR A 53 3.60 8.45 -7.42
C TYR A 53 4.58 9.61 -7.30
N PHE A 54 4.08 10.81 -7.57
CA PHE A 54 4.85 12.05 -7.51
C PHE A 54 4.10 13.06 -6.67
N PHE A 55 4.81 13.68 -5.73
CA PHE A 55 4.28 14.71 -4.85
C PHE A 55 5.27 15.88 -4.84
N LEU A 56 4.77 17.10 -4.65
CA LEU A 56 5.66 18.19 -4.24
C LEU A 56 6.08 17.96 -2.78
N ASP A 57 7.32 18.27 -2.45
CA ASP A 57 7.76 18.25 -1.05
C ASP A 57 6.95 19.29 -0.27
N PRO A 58 6.22 18.91 0.79
CA PRO A 58 5.39 19.83 1.56
C PRO A 58 6.18 20.95 2.25
N ASN A 59 7.51 20.84 2.32
CA ASN A 59 8.40 21.86 2.87
C ASN A 59 9.08 22.72 1.79
N ASP A 60 9.10 22.28 0.53
CA ASP A 60 9.75 22.99 -0.59
C ASP A 60 9.19 22.55 -1.96
N ASN A 61 8.30 23.36 -2.53
CA ASN A 61 7.67 23.08 -3.82
C ASN A 61 8.62 23.14 -5.04
N SER A 62 9.92 23.44 -4.86
CA SER A 62 10.92 23.28 -5.93
C SER A 62 11.44 21.84 -6.04
N ARG A 63 11.09 20.95 -5.11
CA ARG A 63 11.48 19.54 -5.08
C ARG A 63 10.31 18.60 -5.30
N VAL A 64 10.59 17.43 -5.86
CA VAL A 64 9.63 16.34 -6.06
C VAL A 64 10.00 15.15 -5.18
N VAL A 65 9.01 14.60 -4.47
CA VAL A 65 9.09 13.31 -3.79
C VAL A 65 8.51 12.28 -4.74
N MET A 66 9.34 11.29 -5.11
CA MET A 66 8.93 10.18 -5.96
C MET A 66 8.85 8.91 -5.11
N VAL A 67 7.73 8.19 -5.23
CA VAL A 67 7.56 6.85 -4.66
C VAL A 67 7.32 5.91 -5.83
N MET A 68 8.20 4.94 -6.03
CA MET A 68 8.12 4.02 -7.15
C MET A 68 8.50 2.61 -6.74
N THR A 69 7.82 1.63 -7.34
CA THR A 69 8.22 0.23 -7.28
C THR A 69 9.17 -0.03 -8.44
N ILE A 70 10.44 -0.29 -8.11
CA ILE A 70 11.45 -0.78 -9.06
C ILE A 70 12.03 -2.06 -8.50
N ASN A 71 11.91 -3.18 -9.24
CA ASN A 71 12.46 -4.51 -8.91
C ASN A 71 12.71 -4.71 -7.40
N PRO A 72 11.68 -5.02 -6.60
CA PRO A 72 11.89 -5.27 -5.18
C PRO A 72 12.93 -6.39 -5.01
N PHE A 73 13.73 -6.34 -3.95
CA PHE A 73 14.59 -7.45 -3.55
C PHE A 73 13.72 -8.63 -3.14
N LEU A 74 13.22 -9.37 -4.13
CA LEU A 74 12.35 -10.51 -3.93
C LEU A 74 13.21 -11.73 -3.61
N ILE A 75 13.02 -12.28 -2.42
CA ILE A 75 13.51 -13.62 -2.08
C ILE A 75 12.79 -14.61 -3.00
N SER A 76 13.52 -15.57 -3.58
CA SER A 76 12.97 -16.47 -4.63
C SER A 76 11.70 -17.25 -4.22
N SER A 77 11.37 -17.34 -2.92
CA SER A 77 10.15 -17.98 -2.43
C SER A 77 8.91 -17.07 -2.39
N GLU A 78 9.06 -15.75 -2.56
CA GLU A 78 7.96 -14.77 -2.60
C GLU A 78 7.54 -14.40 -4.04
N ILE A 79 8.27 -14.86 -5.05
CA ILE A 79 7.80 -14.89 -6.44
C ILE A 79 6.74 -15.99 -6.54
N ILE A 80 5.52 -15.68 -6.13
CA ILE A 80 4.31 -16.43 -6.55
C ILE A 80 3.43 -15.49 -7.39
N GLY A 81 4.08 -14.61 -8.17
CA GLY A 81 3.53 -13.81 -9.27
C GLY A 81 4.06 -14.29 -10.63
N GLN A 82 4.35 -15.58 -10.74
CA GLN A 82 5.10 -16.14 -11.86
C GLN A 82 4.23 -16.18 -13.12
N ALA A 83 4.45 -15.25 -14.04
CA ALA A 83 3.89 -15.35 -15.36
C ALA A 83 4.80 -16.23 -16.24
N ILE A 84 4.28 -17.44 -16.51
CA ILE A 84 5.00 -18.55 -17.14
C ILE A 84 4.89 -18.45 -18.65
N PHE A 85 6.01 -18.70 -19.34
CA PHE A 85 6.10 -18.60 -20.79
C PHE A 85 5.81 -19.90 -21.50
N ASP A 86 5.06 -19.78 -22.59
CA ASP A 86 4.55 -20.89 -23.40
C ASP A 86 5.29 -20.94 -24.74
N HIS A 87 5.81 -22.12 -25.08
CA HIS A 87 6.58 -22.35 -26.30
C HIS A 87 5.76 -22.20 -27.59
N ASN A 88 4.43 -22.02 -27.51
CA ASN A 88 3.51 -21.77 -28.61
C ASN A 88 3.09 -20.30 -28.73
N LEU A 89 3.45 -19.41 -27.79
CA LEU A 89 3.02 -18.01 -27.81
C LEU A 89 3.92 -17.11 -28.67
N ARG A 90 3.28 -16.19 -29.40
CA ARG A 90 3.92 -15.08 -30.14
C ARG A 90 3.32 -13.77 -29.63
N TYR A 91 4.14 -12.92 -29.03
CA TYR A 91 3.72 -11.71 -28.30
C TYR A 91 3.63 -10.48 -29.23
N ARG A 92 2.55 -9.67 -29.09
CA ARG A 92 2.29 -8.38 -29.78
C ARG A 92 1.38 -7.47 -28.94
N PHE A 93 1.59 -6.16 -29.03
CA PHE A 93 0.91 -5.11 -28.26
C PHE A 93 -0.26 -4.50 -29.01
#